data_AF-G3UVX1-F1
#
_entry.id   AF-G3UVX1-F1
#
_cell.length_a   1.000
_cell.length_b   1.000
_cell.length_c   1.000
_cell.angle_alpha   90.00
_cell.angle_beta   90.00
_cell.angle_gamma   90.00
#
_symmetry.space_group_name_H-M   'P 1'
#
loop_
_entity.id
_entity.type
_entity.pdbx_description
1 polymer ?
#
loop_
_entity_poly.entity_id
_entity_poly.type
_entity_poly.pdbx_seq_one_letter_code
_entity_poly.pdbx_strand_id
1 'polypeptide(L)' 'MGNGLSDQTSILSSLPSFQSFHIVILGLDCAGKTTVLYRLQFNEFVNTVPTKGFNTEKIKTHST' A
#
# COMPACT_ATOMS: atom_id res chain seq x y z
N MET A 1 16.12 17.45 5.03
CA MET A 1 15.42 16.30 5.64
C MET A 1 15.07 15.33 4.53
N GLY A 2 15.70 14.15 4.50
CA GLY A 2 15.57 13.20 3.39
C GLY A 2 14.34 12.28 3.55
N ASN A 3 13.55 12.14 2.49
CA ASN A 3 12.55 11.08 2.39
C ASN A 3 13.27 9.75 2.13
N GLY A 4 13.37 8.89 3.15
CA GLY A 4 13.91 7.52 3.04
C GLY A 4 12.97 6.53 2.34
N LEU A 5 12.29 6.97 1.27
CA LEU A 5 11.29 6.18 0.54
C LEU A 5 11.83 5.67 -0.81
N SER A 6 13.15 5.61 -1.00
CA SER A 6 13.76 5.09 -2.24
C SER A 6 13.90 3.57 -2.27
N ASP A 7 13.87 2.88 -1.13
CA ASP A 7 14.34 1.48 -1.06
C ASP A 7 13.20 0.43 -0.92
N GLN A 8 11.93 0.87 -0.96
CA GLN A 8 10.74 0.01 -0.82
C GLN A 8 10.44 -0.85 -2.06
N THR A 9 11.18 -0.67 -3.17
CA THR A 9 10.96 -1.43 -4.43
C THR A 9 11.57 -2.84 -4.41
N SER A 10 12.48 -3.12 -3.46
CA SER A 10 13.27 -4.35 -3.41
C SER A 10 12.47 -5.64 -3.14
N ILE A 11 11.33 -5.54 -2.46
CA ILE A 11 10.50 -6.69 -2.13
C ILE A 11 9.62 -7.06 -3.34
N LEU A 12 9.05 -6.05 -3.99
CA LEU A 12 8.19 -6.20 -5.16
C LEU A 12 8.96 -6.52 -6.43
N SER A 13 10.26 -6.17 -6.51
CA SER A 13 11.10 -6.48 -7.67
C SER A 13 11.36 -7.97 -7.88
N SER A 14 11.14 -8.80 -6.86
CA SER A 14 11.26 -10.27 -6.95
C SER A 14 9.99 -10.95 -7.47
N LEU A 15 8.88 -10.22 -7.59
CA LEU A 15 7.62 -10.77 -8.04
C LEU A 15 7.65 -11.01 -9.56
N PRO A 16 7.06 -12.13 -10.04
CA PRO A 16 6.98 -12.42 -11.47
C PRO A 16 6.37 -11.25 -12.26
N SER A 17 6.96 -10.89 -13.39
CA SER A 17 6.61 -9.70 -14.17
C SER A 17 5.27 -9.74 -14.91
N PHE A 18 4.38 -10.71 -14.62
CA PHE A 18 3.09 -10.80 -15.29
C PHE A 18 1.93 -11.20 -14.36
N GLN A 19 0.84 -10.43 -14.52
CA GLN A 19 -0.51 -10.47 -13.93
C GLN A 19 -0.78 -9.60 -12.70
N SER A 20 -2.00 -9.06 -12.66
CA SER A 20 -2.54 -8.25 -11.57
C SER A 20 -2.56 -9.04 -10.26
N PHE A 21 -1.93 -8.50 -9.21
CA PHE A 21 -1.91 -9.13 -7.90
C PHE A 21 -3.15 -8.76 -7.08
N HIS A 22 -3.74 -9.75 -6.41
CA HIS A 22 -4.78 -9.55 -5.42
C HIS A 22 -4.16 -9.74 -4.03
N ILE A 23 -3.93 -8.63 -3.32
CA ILE A 23 -3.27 -8.61 -2.01
C ILE A 23 -4.34 -8.34 -0.94
N VAL A 24 -4.34 -9.16 0.12
CA VAL A 24 -5.21 -8.95 1.29
C VAL A 24 -4.35 -8.51 2.47
N ILE A 25 -4.66 -7.35 3.05
CA ILE A 25 -3.98 -6.84 4.24
C ILE A 25 -4.79 -7.26 5.48
N LEU A 26 -4.18 -8.06 6.36
CA LEU A 26 -4.77 -8.53 7.62
C LEU A 26 -4.09 -7.87 8.82
N GLY A 27 -4.78 -7.84 9.97
CA GLY A 27 -4.24 -7.28 11.21
C GLY A 27 -5.33 -6.91 12.21
N LEU A 28 -4.92 -6.66 13.46
CA LEU A 28 -5.79 -6.26 14.57
C LEU A 28 -6.55 -4.95 14.30
N ASP A 29 -7.53 -4.65 15.14
CA ASP A 29 -8.18 -3.34 15.15
C ASP A 29 -7.14 -2.23 15.34
N CYS A 30 -7.36 -1.10 14.67
CA CYS A 30 -6.46 0.06 14.71
C CYS A 30 -5.00 -0.18 14.27
N ALA A 31 -4.65 -1.33 13.69
CA ALA A 31 -3.29 -1.61 13.20
C ALA A 31 -2.81 -0.74 12.01
N GLY A 32 -3.61 0.23 11.54
CA GLY A 32 -3.22 1.15 10.47
C GLY A 32 -3.32 0.61 9.04
N LYS A 33 -4.07 -0.48 8.82
CA LYS A 33 -4.23 -1.13 7.49
C LYS A 33 -4.68 -0.15 6.40
N THR A 34 -5.71 0.65 6.69
CA THR A 34 -6.25 1.65 5.75
C THR A 34 -5.24 2.77 5.49
N THR A 35 -4.48 3.18 6.50
CA THR A 35 -3.44 4.20 6.37
C THR A 35 -2.31 3.73 5.44
N VAL A 36 -1.87 2.47 5.56
CA VAL A 36 -0.88 1.87 4.64
C VAL A 36 -1.45 1.77 3.23
N LEU A 37 -2.68 1.31 3.07
CA LEU A 37 -3.33 1.18 1.76
C LEU A 37 -3.40 2.53 1.03
N TYR A 38 -3.80 3.60 1.72
CA TYR A 38 -3.83 4.95 1.14
C TYR A 38 -2.46 5.55 0.92
N ARG A 39 -1.49 5.24 1.79
CA ARG A 39 -0.11 5.63 1.56
C ARG A 39 0.43 5.00 0.26
N LEU A 40 0.10 3.74 -0.02
CA LEU A 40 0.51 3.07 -1.26
C LEU A 40 -0.21 3.64 -2.50
N GLN A 41 -1.48 4.04 -2.36
CA GLN A 41 -2.27 4.57 -3.47
C GLN A 41 -1.90 6.01 -3.84
N PHE A 42 -1.71 6.88 -2.84
CA PHE A 42 -1.55 8.33 -3.04
C PHE A 42 -0.12 8.81 -2.79
N ASN A 43 0.76 7.95 -2.28
CA ASN A 43 2.11 8.32 -1.90
C ASN A 43 2.18 9.46 -0.86
N GLU A 44 1.10 9.68 -0.08
CA GLU A 44 0.96 10.73 0.95
C GLU A 44 0.45 10.17 2.30
N PHE A 45 0.70 10.88 3.41
CA PHE A 45 0.09 10.55 4.71
C PHE A 45 -1.28 11.20 4.79
N VAL A 46 -2.34 10.39 4.79
CA VAL A 46 -3.72 10.86 4.91
C VAL A 46 -4.27 10.47 6.28
N ASN A 47 -4.96 11.41 6.95
CA ASN A 47 -5.72 11.09 8.16
C ASN A 47 -6.91 10.19 7.81
N THR A 48 -6.93 8.99 8.39
CA THR A 48 -7.96 7.99 8.10
C THR A 48 -8.96 7.86 9.24
N VAL A 49 -10.23 7.62 8.91
CA VAL A 49 -11.28 7.23 9.86
C VAL A 49 -11.36 5.69 9.90
N PRO A 50 -11.74 5.07 11.04
CA PRO A 50 -11.96 3.63 11.10
C PRO A 50 -12.90 3.14 9.99
N THR A 51 -12.45 2.14 9.24
CA THR A 51 -13.23 1.61 8.11
C THR A 51 -14.40 0.78 8.65
N LYS A 52 -15.63 1.13 8.27
CA LYS A 52 -16.80 0.29 8.51
C LYS A 52 -16.86 -0.79 7.42
N GLY A 53 -16.40 -2.00 7.72
CA GLY A 53 -16.38 -3.13 6.78
C GLY A 53 -15.02 -3.31 6.10
N PHE A 54 -15.02 -3.59 4.78
CA PHE A 54 -13.83 -3.90 3.98
C PHE A 54 -13.59 -2.82 2.90
N ASN A 55 -12.33 -2.51 2.61
CA ASN A 55 -11.93 -1.58 1.54
C ASN A 55 -11.10 -2.29 0.47
N THR A 56 -11.29 -1.95 -0.81
CA THR A 56 -10.51 -2.47 -1.94
C THR A 56 -10.04 -1.33 -2.82
N GLU A 57 -8.73 -1.23 -3.03
CA GLU A 57 -8.13 -0.21 -3.89
C GLU A 57 -7.32 -0.87 -5.00
N LYS A 58 -7.36 -0.28 -6.20
CA LYS A 58 -6.51 -0.68 -7.32
C LYS A 58 -5.31 0.25 -7.40
N ILE A 59 -4.14 -0.26 -7.02
CA ILE A 59 -2.87 0.46 -7.09
C ILE A 59 -2.19 0.17 -8.42
N LYS A 60 -1.81 1.21 -9.16
CA LYS A 60 -0.97 1.10 -10.36
C LYS A 60 0.47 1.42 -9.97
N THR A 61 1.35 0.43 -10.07
CA THR A 61 2.78 0.64 -9.93
C THR A 61 3.31 1.27 -11.21
N HIS A 62 3.68 2.55 -11.15
CA HIS A 62 4.46 3.16 -12.22
C HIS A 62 5.91 2.68 -12.08
N SER A 63 6.33 1.70 -12.87
CA SER A 63 7.75 1.45 -13.09
C SER A 63 8.31 2.68 -13.80
N THR A 64 9.16 3.43 -13.10
CA THR A 64 10.05 4.41 -13.75
C THR A 64 11.19 3.65 -14.42
#